data_AF-A0A7S1QZP0-F1
#
_entry.id   AF-A0A7S1QZP0-F1
#
_cell.length_a   1.000
_cell.length_b   1.000
_cell.length_c   1.000
_cell.angle_alpha   90.00
_cell.angle_beta   90.00
_cell.angle_gamma   90.00
#
_symmetry.space_group_name_H-M   'P 1'
#
loop_
_entity.id
_entity.type
_entity.pdbx_description
1 polymer ?
#
loop_
_entity_poly.entity_id
_entity_poly.type
_entity_poly.pdbx_seq_one_letter_code
_entity_poly.pdbx_strand_id
1 'polypeptide(L)'
;HSGYVNAVASLPGRLVASCSDDATVKLWSLDGESCVRTLEGHGAAVQCLAAVGDGMLASGSKDNSIKLWSIADGRCLATMTGHRSWVRALATLDGGLLASGSEDKNIHVWSLR
;
A
#
# COMPACT_ATOMS: atom_id res chain seq x y z
N HIS A 1 13.86 6.95 -0.80
CA HIS A 1 13.91 5.47 -0.82
C HIS A 1 15.36 5.05 -1.05
N SER A 2 15.76 3.88 -0.56
CA SER A 2 17.08 3.27 -0.80
C SER A 2 17.07 2.16 -1.86
N GLY A 3 15.90 1.86 -2.44
CA GLY A 3 15.73 0.96 -3.58
C GLY A 3 14.83 1.58 -4.66
N TYR A 4 14.54 0.80 -5.71
CA TYR A 4 13.62 1.23 -6.78
C TYR A 4 12.27 1.68 -6.21
N VAL A 5 11.72 2.76 -6.73
CA VAL A 5 10.36 3.18 -6.44
C VAL A 5 9.44 2.48 -7.44
N ASN A 6 8.56 1.61 -6.93
CA ASN A 6 7.76 0.72 -7.76
C ASN A 6 6.41 1.32 -8.13
N ALA A 7 5.81 2.11 -7.24
CA ALA A 7 4.54 2.79 -7.48
C ALA A 7 4.45 4.09 -6.69
N VAL A 8 3.59 4.98 -7.18
CA VAL A 8 3.17 6.20 -6.49
C VAL A 8 1.64 6.30 -6.53
N ALA A 9 1.05 6.90 -5.51
CA ALA A 9 -0.39 7.16 -5.44
C ALA A 9 -0.66 8.57 -4.92
N SER A 10 -1.62 9.26 -5.54
CA SER A 10 -2.15 10.50 -4.98
C SER A 10 -3.09 10.18 -3.83
N LEU A 11 -3.00 10.97 -2.76
CA LEU A 11 -3.84 10.85 -1.57
C LEU A 11 -4.56 12.16 -1.29
N PRO A 12 -5.67 12.12 -0.52
CA PRO A 12 -6.33 13.33 -0.02
C PRO A 12 -5.35 14.25 0.75
N GLY A 13 -5.68 15.54 0.81
CA GLY A 13 -4.93 16.48 1.64
C GLY A 13 -3.53 16.82 1.13
N ARG A 14 -3.32 16.86 -0.19
CA ARG A 14 -2.03 17.19 -0.84
C ARG A 14 -0.89 16.26 -0.42
N LEU A 15 -1.22 15.00 -0.21
CA LEU A 15 -0.26 13.95 0.09
C LEU A 15 -0.01 13.06 -1.14
N VAL A 16 1.20 12.52 -1.21
CA VAL A 16 1.58 11.47 -2.16
C VAL A 16 2.13 10.30 -1.35
N ALA A 17 1.79 9.08 -1.75
CA ALA A 17 2.47 7.88 -1.28
C ALA A 17 3.41 7.34 -2.36
N SER A 18 4.52 6.75 -1.95
CA SER A 18 5.41 5.97 -2.80
C SER A 18 5.79 4.66 -2.10
N CYS A 19 5.99 3.60 -2.88
CA CYS A 19 6.43 2.30 -2.36
C CYS A 19 7.68 1.82 -3.07
N SER A 20 8.48 0.98 -2.41
CA SER A 20 9.82 0.66 -2.90
C SER A 20 10.32 -0.74 -2.58
N ASP A 21 11.36 -1.14 -3.31
CA ASP A 21 12.19 -2.32 -3.02
C ASP A 21 12.89 -2.26 -1.66
N ASP A 22 12.99 -1.08 -1.02
CA ASP A 22 13.46 -0.95 0.37
C ASP A 22 12.45 -1.44 1.44
N ALA A 23 11.38 -2.11 1.00
CA ALA A 23 10.29 -2.63 1.84
C ALA A 23 9.47 -1.56 2.60
N THR A 24 9.64 -0.28 2.26
CA THR A 24 8.89 0.81 2.89
C THR A 24 7.85 1.43 1.95
N VAL A 25 6.84 2.03 2.58
CA VAL A 25 5.97 3.03 1.93
C VAL A 25 6.30 4.38 2.56
N LYS A 26 6.44 5.44 1.76
CA LYS A 26 6.68 6.80 2.25
C LYS A 26 5.52 7.71 1.89
N LEU A 27 5.18 8.61 2.80
CA LEU A 27 4.20 9.67 2.59
C LEU A 27 4.92 11.00 2.48
N TRP A 28 4.54 11.79 1.48
CA TRP A 28 5.15 13.05 1.13
C TRP A 28 4.10 14.16 1.17
N SER A 29 4.42 15.26 1.84
CA SER A 29 3.60 16.47 1.78
C SER A 29 4.03 17.31 0.58
N LEU A 30 3.07 17.72 -0.25
CA LEU A 30 3.30 18.68 -1.31
C LEU A 30 3.33 20.14 -0.81
N ASP A 31 2.89 20.41 0.41
CA ASP A 31 2.97 21.74 1.01
C ASP A 31 4.37 22.03 1.55
N GLY A 32 5.02 21.00 2.13
CA GLY A 32 6.37 21.09 2.69
C GLY A 32 7.44 20.37 1.88
N GLU A 33 7.09 19.85 0.70
CA GLU A 33 7.96 19.12 -0.25
C GLU A 33 8.89 18.09 0.42
N SER A 34 8.38 17.40 1.44
CA SER A 34 9.18 16.53 2.31
C SER A 34 8.47 15.25 2.67
N CYS A 35 9.28 14.23 2.97
CA CYS A 35 8.81 12.97 3.51
C CYS A 35 8.32 13.19 4.94
N VAL A 36 7.00 13.17 5.13
CA VAL A 36 6.38 13.36 6.45
C VAL A 36 6.28 12.05 7.23
N ARG A 37 6.35 10.91 6.53
CA ARG A 37 6.25 9.60 7.19
C ARG A 37 6.89 8.48 6.39
N THR A 38 7.47 7.51 7.10
CA THR A 38 7.85 6.21 6.56
C THR A 38 7.03 5.14 7.27
N LEU A 39 6.36 4.30 6.50
CA LEU A 39 5.58 3.16 6.95
C LEU A 39 6.42 1.91 6.76
N GLU A 40 6.77 1.29 7.88
CA GLU A 40 7.62 0.11 7.94
C GLU A 40 6.79 -1.09 8.43
N GLY A 41 7.15 -2.29 7.97
CA GLY A 41 6.53 -3.52 8.44
C GLY A 41 6.30 -4.59 7.37
N HIS A 42 6.45 -4.25 6.09
CA HIS A 42 6.56 -5.29 5.05
C HIS A 42 7.90 -6.03 5.18
N GLY A 43 7.89 -7.33 4.95
CA GLY A 43 9.07 -8.19 5.02
C GLY A 43 9.90 -8.20 3.73
N ALA A 44 9.37 -7.61 2.65
CA ALA A 44 10.02 -7.53 1.36
C ALA A 44 9.51 -6.32 0.56
N ALA A 45 10.10 -6.11 -0.62
CA ALA A 45 9.78 -5.05 -1.55
C ALA A 45 8.27 -4.83 -1.75
N VAL A 46 7.84 -3.58 -1.61
CA VAL A 46 6.46 -3.17 -1.85
C VAL A 46 6.28 -2.79 -3.31
N GLN A 47 5.32 -3.41 -3.99
CA GLN A 47 5.19 -3.39 -5.44
C GLN A 47 4.04 -2.52 -5.94
N CYS A 48 3.00 -2.34 -5.12
CA CYS A 48 1.80 -1.61 -5.52
C CYS A 48 1.15 -0.90 -4.34
N LEU A 49 0.39 0.14 -4.66
CA LEU A 49 -0.36 0.98 -3.73
C LEU A 49 -1.78 1.19 -4.23
N ALA A 50 -2.73 1.32 -3.32
CA ALA A 50 -4.08 1.80 -3.63
C ALA A 50 -4.56 2.74 -2.53
N ALA A 51 -4.98 3.95 -2.91
CA ALA A 51 -5.71 4.83 -2.02
C ALA A 51 -7.08 4.22 -1.73
N VAL A 52 -7.39 4.05 -0.45
CA VAL A 52 -8.64 3.49 0.02
C VAL A 52 -9.46 4.63 0.65
N GLY A 53 -10.79 4.51 0.65
CA GLY A 53 -11.66 5.45 1.37
C GLY A 53 -11.24 5.67 2.82
N ASP A 54 -11.72 6.76 3.41
CA ASP A 54 -11.56 7.09 4.83
C ASP A 54 -10.12 7.36 5.30
N GLY A 55 -9.26 7.88 4.41
CA GLY A 55 -7.90 8.27 4.79
C GLY A 55 -7.00 7.05 5.05
N MET A 56 -7.26 5.96 4.34
CA MET A 56 -6.46 4.74 4.41
C MET A 56 -5.68 4.50 3.10
N LEU A 57 -4.62 3.73 3.21
CA LEU A 57 -3.79 3.31 2.08
C LEU A 57 -3.56 1.80 2.17
N ALA A 58 -3.70 1.09 1.06
CA ALA A 58 -3.32 -0.31 0.95
C ALA A 58 -2.00 -0.44 0.19
N SER A 59 -1.15 -1.39 0.60
CA SER A 59 0.11 -1.73 -0.07
C SER A 59 0.24 -3.23 -0.26
N GLY A 60 0.69 -3.65 -1.45
CA GLY A 60 0.95 -5.06 -1.77
C GLY A 60 2.44 -5.32 -1.96
N SER A 61 2.94 -6.45 -1.46
CA SER A 61 4.38 -6.74 -1.39
C SER A 61 4.77 -8.12 -1.92
N LYS A 62 6.08 -8.26 -2.19
CA LYS A 62 6.75 -9.55 -2.45
C LYS A 62 6.77 -10.49 -1.22
N ASP A 63 6.35 -10.01 -0.05
CA ASP A 63 6.15 -10.85 1.14
C ASP A 63 4.80 -11.59 1.13
N ASN A 64 4.08 -11.53 0.00
CA ASN A 64 2.78 -12.14 -0.25
C ASN A 64 1.63 -11.55 0.58
N SER A 65 1.88 -10.47 1.31
CA SER A 65 0.87 -9.79 2.13
C SER A 65 0.41 -8.49 1.50
N ILE A 66 -0.78 -8.08 1.94
CA ILE A 66 -1.31 -6.73 1.75
C ILE A 66 -1.40 -6.09 3.13
N LYS A 67 -0.96 -4.85 3.26
CA LYS A 67 -1.12 -4.08 4.50
C LYS A 67 -2.02 -2.89 4.27
N LEU A 68 -2.91 -2.65 5.23
CA LEU A 68 -3.76 -1.47 5.28
C LEU A 68 -3.22 -0.51 6.33
N TRP A 69 -3.08 0.75 5.96
CA TRP A 69 -2.44 1.79 6.76
C TRP A 69 -3.40 2.95 6.99
N SER A 70 -3.37 3.50 8.21
CA SER A 70 -3.93 4.82 8.49
C SER A 70 -2.95 5.89 8.00
N ILE A 71 -3.40 6.81 7.15
CA ILE A 71 -2.56 7.90 6.62
C ILE A 71 -2.25 8.91 7.75
N ALA A 72 -3.20 9.13 8.66
CA ALA A 72 -3.11 10.16 9.70
C ALA A 72 -1.98 9.88 10.69
N ASP A 73 -1.90 8.65 11.22
CA ASP A 73 -0.95 8.26 12.25
C ASP A 73 0.10 7.23 11.78
N GLY A 74 -0.05 6.69 10.58
CA GLY A 74 0.89 5.73 10.00
C GLY A 74 0.76 4.31 10.51
N ARG A 75 -0.26 3.99 11.29
CA ARG A 75 -0.41 2.66 11.86
C ARG A 75 -0.80 1.64 10.79
N CYS A 76 -0.21 0.45 10.88
CA CYS A 76 -0.72 -0.73 10.18
C CYS A 76 -2.02 -1.17 10.87
N LEU A 77 -3.15 -0.98 10.20
CA LEU A 77 -4.49 -1.32 10.69
C LEU A 77 -4.78 -2.81 10.52
N ALA A 78 -4.33 -3.38 9.40
CA ALA A 78 -4.52 -4.80 9.09
C ALA A 78 -3.38 -5.34 8.24
N THR A 79 -3.11 -6.63 8.39
CA THR A 79 -2.27 -7.40 7.45
C THR A 79 -3.12 -8.53 6.90
N MET A 80 -3.34 -8.52 5.60
CA MET A 80 -4.17 -9.45 4.88
C MET A 80 -3.27 -10.48 4.21
N THR A 81 -3.47 -11.75 4.58
CA THR A 81 -2.69 -12.89 4.10
C THR A 81 -3.59 -13.84 3.34
N GLY A 82 -3.04 -14.57 2.38
CA GLY A 82 -3.80 -15.54 1.57
C GLY A 82 -3.19 -15.77 0.20
N HIS A 83 -2.54 -14.76 -0.37
CA HIS A 83 -1.74 -14.94 -1.56
C HIS A 83 -0.52 -15.84 -1.28
N ARG A 84 -0.13 -16.62 -2.28
CA ARG A 84 1.00 -17.57 -2.20
C ARG A 84 2.25 -17.09 -2.95
N SER A 85 2.15 -15.93 -3.58
CA SER A 85 3.27 -15.26 -4.27
C SER A 85 3.03 -13.74 -4.24
N TRP A 86 3.94 -13.01 -4.89
CA TRP A 86 4.03 -11.56 -4.84
C TRP A 86 2.73 -10.88 -5.26
N VAL A 87 2.30 -9.90 -4.47
CA VAL A 87 1.15 -9.05 -4.81
C VAL A 87 1.64 -7.96 -5.76
N ARG A 88 1.10 -7.93 -6.97
CA ARG A 88 1.55 -7.05 -8.06
C ARG A 88 0.64 -5.88 -8.33
N ALA A 89 -0.64 -6.01 -8.03
CA ALA A 89 -1.61 -4.97 -8.28
C ALA A 89 -2.65 -4.92 -7.17
N LEU A 90 -3.13 -3.70 -6.89
CA LEU A 90 -4.26 -3.43 -6.03
C LEU A 90 -5.24 -2.52 -6.79
N ALA A 91 -6.53 -2.75 -6.58
CA ALA A 91 -7.58 -1.90 -7.11
C ALA A 91 -8.68 -1.73 -6.05
N THR A 92 -9.00 -0.47 -5.73
CA THR A 92 -10.13 -0.14 -4.86
C THR A 92 -11.43 -0.32 -5.64
N LEU A 93 -12.42 -0.92 -5.01
CA LEU A 93 -13.75 -1.18 -5.57
C LEU A 93 -14.82 -0.51 -4.68
N ASP A 94 -16.01 -0.31 -5.27
CA ASP A 94 -17.15 0.21 -4.53
C ASP A 94 -17.52 -0.70 -3.35
N GLY A 95 -18.13 -0.10 -2.33
CA GLY A 95 -18.66 -0.83 -1.16
C GLY A 95 -17.63 -1.12 -0.06
N GLY A 96 -16.41 -0.59 -0.16
CA GLY A 96 -15.34 -0.84 0.81
C GLY A 96 -14.61 -2.14 0.54
N LEU A 97 -14.45 -2.47 -0.75
CA LEU A 97 -13.78 -3.67 -1.20
C LEU A 97 -12.42 -3.32 -1.83
N LEU A 98 -11.47 -4.24 -1.70
CA LEU A 98 -10.17 -4.19 -2.36
C LEU A 98 -10.01 -5.45 -3.20
N ALA A 99 -9.53 -5.32 -4.43
CA ALA A 99 -9.07 -6.45 -5.24
C ALA A 99 -7.54 -6.44 -5.30
N SER A 100 -6.94 -7.63 -5.29
CA SER A 100 -5.51 -7.81 -5.43
C SER A 100 -5.19 -8.88 -6.47
N GLY A 101 -4.20 -8.59 -7.32
CA GLY A 101 -3.64 -9.54 -8.29
C GLY A 101 -2.25 -10.00 -7.85
N SER A 102 -1.99 -11.30 -7.93
CA SER A 102 -0.72 -11.91 -7.51
C SER A 102 -0.09 -12.79 -8.59
N GLU A 103 1.22 -12.98 -8.49
CA GLU A 103 1.96 -14.00 -9.25
C GLU A 103 1.53 -15.44 -8.92
N ASP A 104 0.71 -15.65 -7.88
CA ASP A 104 0.07 -16.95 -7.63
C ASP A 104 -1.05 -17.30 -8.61
N LYS A 105 -1.27 -16.44 -9.61
CA LYS A 105 -2.25 -16.54 -10.70
C LYS A 105 -3.70 -16.32 -10.26
N ASN A 106 -3.93 -15.81 -9.06
CA ASN A 106 -5.27 -15.53 -8.56
C ASN A 106 -5.51 -14.04 -8.32
N ILE A 107 -6.80 -13.69 -8.34
CA ILE A 107 -7.32 -12.44 -7.79
C ILE A 107 -8.00 -12.76 -6.47
N HIS A 108 -7.70 -11.99 -5.43
CA HIS A 108 -8.44 -12.03 -4.17
C HIS A 108 -9.25 -10.75 -4.02
N VAL A 109 -10.45 -10.86 -3.44
CA VAL A 109 -11.31 -9.72 -3.08
C VAL A 109 -11.46 -9.70 -1.57
N TRP A 110 -11.30 -8.52 -0.98
CA TRP A 110 -11.22 -8.33 0.46
C TRP A 110 -12.24 -7.30 0.93
N SER A 111 -12.91 -7.59 2.03
CA SER A 111 -13.72 -6.60 2.75
C SER A 111 -12.84 -5.78 3.67
N LEU A 112 -12.97 -4.45 3.60
CA LEU A 112 -12.28 -3.51 4.48
C LEU A 112 -13.19 -2.95 5.59
N ARG A 113 -14.39 -3.52 5.73
CA ARG A 113 -15.32 -3.28 6.84
C ARG A 113 -14.99 -4.15 8.05
#